data_AF-A0ABC8RLU7-F1
#
_entry.id   AF-A0ABC8RLU7-F1
#
_cell.length_a   1.000
_cell.length_b   1.000
_cell.length_c   1.000
_cell.angle_alpha   90.00
_cell.angle_beta   90.00
_cell.angle_gamma   90.00
#
_symmetry.space_group_name_H-M   'P 1'
#
loop_
_entity.id
_entity.type
_entity.pdbx_description
1 polymer ?
#
loop_
_entity_poly.entity_id
_entity_poly.type
_entity_poly.pdbx_seq_one_letter_code
_entity_poly.pdbx_strand_id
1 'polypeptide(L)'
;MQSLQSPSLRVSPVSPLRKESPNITTTTRRVSFISASTQPITTSPPKREKDPKRRVVITGMGVVSVFGNDVDTYYDKLLSGQSGISPIDRFDASEYPTKIAGQIRGFSSEGYIDGKDDKRLDDSIGYCIVAGKKAVEEADVEAVKRSKVT
;
A
#
# COMPACT_ATOMS: atom_id res chain seq x y z
N MET A 1 -40.99 34.21 29.59
CA MET A 1 -40.03 33.15 30.01
C MET A 1 -40.01 32.11 28.90
N GLN A 2 -38.84 31.94 28.27
CA GLN A 2 -38.62 31.03 27.15
C GLN A 2 -38.47 29.59 27.67
N SER A 3 -39.05 28.61 26.97
CA SER A 3 -38.67 27.21 27.08
C SER A 3 -38.24 26.70 25.70
N LEU A 4 -36.95 26.39 25.59
CA LEU A 4 -36.25 25.86 24.43
C LEU A 4 -36.71 24.42 24.16
N GLN A 5 -37.17 24.13 22.93
CA GLN A 5 -37.32 22.77 22.41
C GLN A 5 -36.41 22.59 21.20
N SER A 6 -35.55 21.59 21.30
CA SER A 6 -34.57 21.15 20.30
C SER A 6 -35.27 20.47 19.11
N PRO A 7 -34.94 20.81 17.85
CA PRO A 7 -35.50 20.12 16.69
C PRO A 7 -34.71 18.86 16.32
N SER A 8 -35.38 17.71 16.40
CA SER A 8 -34.94 16.43 15.82
C SER A 8 -34.84 16.55 14.30
N LEU A 9 -33.65 16.32 13.75
CA LEU A 9 -33.38 16.26 12.30
C LEU A 9 -34.17 15.09 11.67
N ARG A 10 -35.13 15.38 10.79
CA ARG A 10 -35.72 14.39 9.87
C ARG A 10 -34.93 14.40 8.57
N VAL A 11 -34.52 13.21 8.11
CA VAL A 11 -33.86 13.02 6.81
C VAL A 11 -34.91 13.03 5.69
N SER A 12 -34.68 13.82 4.65
CA SER A 12 -35.54 13.95 3.46
C SER A 12 -35.41 12.74 2.52
N PRO A 13 -36.49 12.24 1.89
CA PRO A 13 -36.42 11.14 0.95
C PRO A 13 -35.88 11.58 -0.42
N VAL A 14 -34.97 10.79 -0.99
CA VAL A 14 -34.39 10.98 -2.32
C VAL A 14 -35.36 10.46 -3.39
N SER A 15 -35.83 11.34 -4.28
CA SER A 15 -36.68 10.98 -5.42
C SER A 15 -35.86 10.43 -6.61
N PRO A 16 -36.30 9.38 -7.33
CA PRO A 16 -35.58 8.86 -8.48
C PRO A 16 -35.96 9.64 -9.76
N LEU A 17 -34.98 10.28 -10.40
CA LEU A 17 -35.14 10.88 -11.72
C LEU A 17 -34.90 9.82 -12.80
N ARG A 18 -35.99 9.24 -13.33
CA ARG A 18 -35.98 8.51 -14.62
C ARG A 18 -36.80 9.33 -15.62
N LYS A 19 -36.13 9.89 -16.63
CA LYS A 19 -36.74 10.62 -17.75
C LYS A 19 -36.67 9.72 -18.98
N GLU A 20 -37.83 9.39 -19.57
CA GLU A 20 -37.98 8.59 -20.79
C GLU A 20 -37.86 9.45 -22.06
N SER A 21 -37.53 8.77 -23.19
CA SER A 21 -37.65 9.12 -24.65
C SER A 21 -36.36 9.51 -25.41
N PRO A 22 -36.21 9.22 -26.73
CA PRO A 22 -36.91 8.28 -27.64
C PRO A 22 -35.97 7.37 -28.50
N ASN A 23 -36.60 6.45 -29.27
CA ASN A 23 -36.01 5.43 -30.16
C ASN A 23 -34.98 5.93 -31.20
N ILE A 24 -33.86 5.20 -31.32
CA ILE A 24 -32.99 5.18 -32.51
C ILE A 24 -32.75 3.72 -32.92
N THR A 25 -33.27 3.36 -34.09
CA THR A 25 -33.00 2.10 -34.79
C THR A 25 -31.62 2.16 -35.43
N THR A 26 -30.68 1.31 -35.04
CA THR A 26 -29.43 1.10 -35.80
C THR A 26 -28.98 -0.36 -35.69
N THR A 27 -29.15 -1.07 -36.80
CA THR A 27 -28.44 -2.25 -37.29
C THR A 27 -27.58 -3.03 -36.29
N THR A 28 -28.11 -4.15 -35.84
CA THR A 28 -27.44 -5.13 -34.97
C THR A 28 -26.25 -5.77 -35.69
N ARG A 29 -25.05 -5.21 -35.55
CA ARG A 29 -23.81 -5.93 -35.84
C ARG A 29 -23.54 -6.86 -34.66
N ARG A 30 -23.77 -8.16 -34.85
CA ARG A 30 -23.47 -9.21 -33.85
C ARG A 30 -21.98 -9.15 -33.53
N VAL A 31 -21.63 -8.56 -32.38
CA VAL A 31 -20.31 -8.75 -31.77
C VAL A 31 -20.44 -9.98 -30.89
N SER A 32 -19.73 -11.05 -31.24
CA SER A 32 -19.62 -12.24 -30.39
C SER A 32 -18.83 -11.85 -29.14
N PHE A 33 -19.53 -11.70 -28.02
CA PHE A 33 -18.88 -11.59 -26.72
C PHE A 33 -18.27 -12.95 -26.39
N ILE A 34 -16.94 -13.00 -26.31
CA ILE A 34 -16.26 -14.09 -25.63
C ILE A 34 -16.67 -13.96 -24.16
N SER A 35 -17.54 -14.86 -23.71
CA SER A 35 -17.88 -15.01 -22.31
C SER A 35 -16.63 -15.53 -21.60
N ALA A 36 -15.83 -14.62 -21.05
CA ALA A 36 -14.82 -14.97 -20.09
C ALA A 36 -15.55 -15.51 -18.85
N SER A 37 -15.40 -16.79 -18.55
CA SER A 37 -15.84 -17.36 -17.28
C SER A 37 -14.96 -16.78 -16.17
N THR A 38 -15.29 -15.57 -15.69
CA THR A 38 -14.74 -15.05 -14.45
C THR A 38 -15.34 -15.89 -13.33
N GLN A 39 -14.62 -16.93 -12.91
CA GLN A 39 -14.90 -17.55 -11.62
C GLN A 39 -14.74 -16.45 -10.57
N PRO A 40 -15.77 -16.13 -9.76
CA PRO A 40 -15.57 -15.23 -8.64
C PRO A 40 -14.58 -15.93 -7.72
N ILE A 41 -13.41 -15.31 -7.53
CA ILE A 41 -12.43 -15.75 -6.54
C ILE A 41 -13.07 -15.51 -5.18
N THR A 42 -13.90 -16.45 -4.73
CA THR A 42 -14.49 -16.47 -3.40
C THR A 42 -13.45 -17.03 -2.46
N THR A 43 -12.33 -16.33 -2.32
CA THR A 43 -11.40 -16.60 -1.22
C THR A 43 -12.09 -16.14 0.06
N SER A 44 -12.79 -17.06 0.69
CA SER A 44 -13.20 -16.92 2.08
C SER A 44 -11.99 -16.48 2.90
N PRO A 45 -12.12 -15.52 3.84
CA PRO A 45 -11.00 -15.10 4.67
C PRO A 45 -10.30 -16.32 5.28
N PRO A 46 -8.96 -16.37 5.29
CA PRO A 46 -8.25 -17.50 5.86
C PRO A 46 -8.71 -17.69 7.31
N LYS A 47 -9.22 -18.89 7.61
CA LYS A 47 -9.69 -19.25 8.94
C LYS A 47 -8.52 -19.09 9.90
N ARG A 48 -8.64 -18.20 10.89
CA ARG A 48 -7.60 -17.94 11.88
C ARG A 48 -7.16 -19.27 12.50
N GLU A 49 -5.88 -19.62 12.32
CA GLU A 49 -5.28 -20.80 12.92
C GLU A 49 -5.42 -20.72 14.43
N LYS A 50 -6.02 -21.75 15.03
CA LYS A 50 -6.35 -21.80 16.46
C LYS A 50 -5.32 -22.60 17.25
N ASP A 51 -4.52 -23.43 16.57
CA ASP A 51 -3.46 -24.18 17.23
C ASP A 51 -2.42 -23.21 17.81
N PRO A 52 -2.25 -23.14 19.15
CA PRO A 52 -1.30 -22.23 19.77
C PRO A 52 0.14 -22.44 19.29
N LYS A 53 0.50 -23.64 18.80
CA LYS A 53 1.83 -23.94 18.26
C LYS A 53 2.06 -23.42 16.83
N ARG A 54 1.00 -23.10 16.09
CA ARG A 54 1.06 -22.61 14.69
C ARG A 54 0.69 -21.15 14.54
N ARG A 55 0.44 -20.45 15.65
CA ARG A 55 0.11 -19.01 15.61
C ARG A 55 1.33 -18.22 15.15
N VAL A 56 1.20 -17.58 13.99
CA VAL A 56 2.19 -16.67 13.46
C VAL A 56 1.87 -15.26 13.93
N VAL A 57 2.90 -14.55 14.38
CA VAL A 57 2.84 -13.14 14.78
C VAL A 57 3.95 -12.37 14.07
N ILE A 58 3.76 -11.07 13.92
CA ILE A 58 4.81 -10.15 13.46
C ILE A 58 5.58 -9.72 14.72
N THR A 59 6.89 -9.97 14.74
CA THR A 59 7.75 -9.69 15.90
C THR A 59 8.62 -8.47 15.72
N GLY A 60 8.86 -8.03 14.49
CA GLY A 60 9.61 -6.81 14.18
C GLY A 60 9.31 -6.33 12.77
N MET A 61 9.56 -5.05 12.54
CA MET A 61 9.26 -4.34 11.31
C MET A 61 10.49 -3.57 10.83
N GLY A 62 10.52 -3.31 9.53
CA GLY A 62 11.59 -2.53 8.96
C GLY A 62 11.07 -1.86 7.72
N VAL A 63 11.32 -0.57 7.62
CA VAL A 63 10.76 0.27 6.56
C VAL A 63 11.85 1.14 5.95
N VAL A 64 11.77 1.28 4.64
CA VAL A 64 12.50 2.29 3.86
C VAL A 64 11.45 2.90 2.93
N SER A 65 11.11 4.16 3.17
CA SER A 65 9.98 4.82 2.52
C SER A 65 10.25 6.29 2.23
N VAL A 66 9.34 6.92 1.48
CA VAL A 66 9.32 8.38 1.23
C VAL A 66 9.23 9.21 2.51
N PHE A 67 8.78 8.60 3.60
CA PHE A 67 8.64 9.23 4.91
C PHE A 67 9.86 9.04 5.81
N GLY A 68 10.84 8.25 5.38
CA GLY A 68 12.04 7.91 6.12
C GLY A 68 12.22 6.40 6.30
N ASN A 69 13.23 6.05 7.10
CA ASN A 69 13.65 4.67 7.34
C ASN A 69 13.34 4.21 8.78
N ASP A 70 12.43 4.91 9.45
CA ASP A 70 12.04 4.70 10.84
C ASP A 70 10.55 4.33 10.88
N VAL A 71 10.22 3.30 11.65
CA VAL A 71 8.88 2.70 11.66
C VAL A 71 7.87 3.61 12.33
N ASP A 72 8.24 4.22 13.46
CA ASP A 72 7.38 5.13 14.22
C ASP A 72 7.08 6.39 13.39
N THR A 73 8.12 7.00 12.83
CA THR A 73 7.98 8.17 11.94
C THR A 73 7.11 7.87 10.72
N TYR A 74 7.26 6.69 10.12
CA TYR A 74 6.44 6.24 9.01
C TYR A 74 4.97 6.12 9.43
N TYR A 75 4.70 5.48 10.56
CA TYR A 75 3.36 5.26 11.08
C TYR A 75 2.65 6.57 11.43
N ASP A 76 3.34 7.50 12.11
CA ASP A 76 2.79 8.81 12.48
C ASP A 76 2.43 9.65 11.24
N LYS A 77 3.25 9.58 10.19
CA LYS A 77 2.97 10.27 8.92
C LYS A 77 1.77 9.68 8.18
N LEU A 78 1.57 8.37 8.27
CA LEU A 78 0.37 7.73 7.75
C LEU A 78 -0.88 8.13 8.54
N LEU A 79 -0.82 8.13 9.87
CA LEU A 79 -1.94 8.53 10.72
C LEU A 79 -2.33 10.00 10.53
N SER A 80 -1.34 10.88 10.29
CA SER A 80 -1.58 12.29 9.95
C SER A 80 -2.03 12.51 8.51
N GLY A 81 -2.12 11.46 7.68
CA GLY A 81 -2.58 11.55 6.29
C GLY A 81 -1.65 12.36 5.39
N GLN A 82 -0.35 12.41 5.71
CA GLN A 82 0.62 13.13 4.89
C GLN A 82 0.78 12.45 3.53
N SER A 83 0.92 13.26 2.47
CA SER A 83 1.27 12.77 1.13
C SER A 83 2.78 12.81 0.94
N GLY A 84 3.37 11.69 0.52
CA GLY A 84 4.78 11.59 0.19
C GLY A 84 5.09 11.87 -1.30
N ILE A 85 4.12 12.37 -2.06
CA ILE A 85 4.28 12.64 -3.49
C ILE A 85 4.84 14.05 -3.69
N SER A 86 5.91 14.15 -4.48
CA SER A 86 6.56 15.41 -4.82
C SER A 86 6.95 15.44 -6.31
N PRO A 87 7.34 16.59 -6.86
CA PRO A 87 8.01 16.65 -8.16
C PRO A 87 9.24 15.72 -8.19
N ILE A 88 9.50 15.11 -9.35
CA ILE A 88 10.68 14.29 -9.59
C ILE A 88 11.92 15.19 -9.61
N ASP A 89 12.92 14.85 -8.79
CA ASP A 89 14.20 15.59 -8.66
C ASP A 89 15.43 14.70 -8.88
N ARG A 90 15.26 13.37 -8.98
CA ARG A 90 16.35 12.43 -9.32
C ARG A 90 16.88 12.59 -10.75
N PHE A 91 16.04 13.07 -11.67
CA PHE A 91 16.39 13.29 -13.07
C PHE A 91 15.50 14.39 -13.67
N ASP A 92 15.87 14.90 -14.84
CA ASP A 92 15.04 15.86 -15.54
C ASP A 92 13.79 15.18 -16.13
N ALA A 93 12.64 15.43 -15.50
CA ALA A 93 11.35 14.90 -15.92
C ALA A 93 10.59 15.82 -16.90
N SER A 94 11.20 16.89 -17.42
CA SER A 94 10.52 17.94 -18.20
C SER A 94 9.80 17.42 -19.46
N GLU A 95 10.41 16.46 -20.15
CA GLU A 95 9.90 15.85 -21.39
C GLU A 95 8.84 14.75 -21.15
N TYR A 96 8.65 14.32 -19.91
CA TYR A 96 7.74 13.23 -19.57
C TYR A 96 6.33 13.75 -19.25
N PRO A 97 5.27 12.99 -19.58
CA PRO A 97 3.90 13.36 -19.25
C PRO A 97 3.63 13.37 -17.74
N THR A 98 4.31 12.52 -16.97
CA THR A 98 4.19 12.43 -15.50
C THR A 98 5.46 12.97 -14.85
N LYS A 99 5.31 13.95 -13.95
CA LYS A 99 6.42 14.70 -13.34
C LYS A 99 6.46 14.61 -11.82
N ILE A 100 5.62 13.75 -11.24
CA ILE A 100 5.47 13.57 -9.81
C ILE A 100 5.76 12.11 -9.45
N ALA A 101 6.41 11.89 -8.31
CA ALA A 101 6.68 10.56 -7.77
C ALA A 101 6.83 10.61 -6.25
N GLY A 102 6.66 9.46 -5.60
CA GLY A 102 7.06 9.26 -4.21
C GLY A 102 8.54 8.88 -4.15
N GLN A 103 9.43 9.87 -4.08
CA GLN A 103 10.87 9.62 -4.07
C GLN A 103 11.39 9.40 -2.65
N ILE A 104 12.18 8.35 -2.46
CA ILE A 104 12.87 8.08 -1.20
C ILE A 104 14.10 8.98 -1.14
N ARG A 105 14.16 9.86 -0.14
CA ARG A 105 15.21 10.86 0.05
C ARG A 105 16.02 10.54 1.30
N GLY A 106 17.31 10.86 1.27
CA GLY A 106 18.20 10.67 2.43
C GLY A 106 18.39 9.20 2.83
N PHE A 107 18.26 8.27 1.87
CA PHE A 107 18.60 6.88 2.11
C PHE A 107 20.11 6.73 2.36
N SER A 108 20.46 5.99 3.40
CA SER A 108 21.83 5.56 3.68
C SER A 108 21.84 4.05 3.95
N SER A 109 22.76 3.36 3.30
CA SER A 109 23.06 1.94 3.48
C SER A 109 24.20 1.71 4.49
N GLU A 110 24.76 2.78 5.06
CA GLU A 110 25.88 2.72 5.98
C GLU A 110 25.57 1.87 7.21
N GLY A 111 26.49 1.00 7.60
CA GLY A 111 26.31 0.02 8.68
C GLY A 111 25.49 -1.22 8.29
N TYR A 112 24.74 -1.17 7.19
CA TYR A 112 23.92 -2.30 6.73
C TYR A 112 24.53 -3.04 5.53
N ILE A 113 25.22 -2.36 4.62
CA ILE A 113 25.82 -2.96 3.43
C ILE A 113 27.30 -2.59 3.37
N ASP A 114 28.16 -3.54 3.00
CA ASP A 114 29.57 -3.23 2.76
C ASP A 114 29.71 -2.31 1.54
N GLY A 115 30.54 -1.28 1.62
CA GLY A 115 30.62 -0.24 0.58
C GLY A 115 31.06 -0.76 -0.79
N LYS A 116 31.70 -1.93 -0.86
CA LYS A 116 32.04 -2.60 -2.12
C LYS A 116 30.80 -3.20 -2.79
N ASP A 117 29.92 -3.79 -1.99
CA ASP A 117 28.70 -4.42 -2.49
C ASP A 117 27.61 -3.37 -2.73
N ASP A 118 27.55 -2.32 -1.92
CA ASP A 118 26.61 -1.20 -2.08
C ASP A 118 26.65 -0.58 -3.49
N LYS A 119 27.86 -0.37 -4.03
CA LYS A 119 28.07 0.16 -5.40
C LYS A 119 27.61 -0.77 -6.52
N ARG A 120 27.38 -2.04 -6.24
CA ARG A 120 26.96 -3.06 -7.21
C ARG A 120 25.45 -3.32 -7.17
N LEU A 121 24.78 -2.83 -6.14
CA LEU A 121 23.36 -3.02 -5.95
C LEU A 121 22.57 -1.91 -6.63
N ASP A 122 21.38 -2.27 -7.12
CA ASP A 122 20.37 -1.28 -7.43
C ASP A 122 19.76 -0.73 -6.14
N ASP A 123 19.33 0.53 -6.17
CA ASP A 123 18.68 1.21 -5.04
C ASP A 123 17.56 0.37 -4.42
N SER A 124 16.72 -0.26 -5.26
CA SER A 124 15.60 -1.08 -4.79
C SER A 124 16.06 -2.28 -3.96
N ILE A 125 17.18 -2.89 -4.34
CA ILE A 125 17.77 -4.02 -3.61
C ILE A 125 18.38 -3.50 -2.30
N GLY A 126 19.06 -2.35 -2.34
CA GLY A 126 19.57 -1.68 -1.15
C GLY A 126 18.47 -1.42 -0.12
N TYR A 127 17.33 -0.88 -0.56
CA TYR A 127 16.17 -0.62 0.31
C TYR A 127 15.67 -1.91 0.97
N CYS A 128 15.52 -2.98 0.20
CA CYS A 128 15.08 -4.28 0.70
C CYS A 128 16.03 -4.85 1.74
N ILE A 129 17.34 -4.77 1.52
CA ILE A 129 18.34 -5.28 2.47
C ILE A 129 18.30 -4.50 3.77
N VAL A 130 18.29 -3.16 3.69
CA VAL A 130 18.25 -2.30 4.89
C VAL A 130 16.95 -2.51 5.67
N ALA A 131 15.80 -2.51 4.99
CA ALA A 131 14.50 -2.77 5.63
C ALA A 131 14.47 -4.16 6.28
N GLY A 132 14.95 -5.19 5.59
CA GLY A 132 14.99 -6.55 6.11
C GLY A 132 15.89 -6.68 7.35
N LYS A 133 17.07 -6.05 7.34
CA LYS A 133 17.98 -6.05 8.49
C LYS A 133 17.38 -5.33 9.70
N LYS A 134 16.77 -4.16 9.48
CA LYS A 134 16.04 -3.44 10.54
C LYS A 134 14.92 -4.26 11.15
N ALA A 135 14.17 -5.01 10.34
CA ALA A 135 13.11 -5.89 10.85
C ALA A 135 13.64 -7.02 11.73
N VAL A 136 14.81 -7.59 11.38
CA VAL A 136 15.46 -8.63 12.19
C VAL A 136 16.02 -8.05 13.49
N GLU A 137 16.60 -6.85 13.43
CA GLU A 137 17.09 -6.11 14.60
C GLU A 137 15.95 -5.77 15.57
N GLU A 138 14.83 -5.24 15.08
CA GLU A 138 13.67 -4.93 15.93
C GLU A 138 13.03 -6.20 16.52
N ALA A 139 13.01 -7.29 15.75
CA ALA A 139 12.45 -8.55 16.21
C ALA A 139 13.33 -9.25 17.28
N ASP A 140 14.54 -8.74 17.54
CA ASP A 140 15.53 -9.29 18.47
C ASP A 140 15.72 -10.82 18.31
N VAL A 141 15.67 -11.28 17.06
CA VAL A 141 15.89 -12.68 16.73
C VAL A 141 17.34 -12.83 16.32
N GLU A 142 18.12 -13.55 17.13
CA GLU A 142 19.43 -14.04 16.71
C GLU A 142 19.24 -14.76 15.38
N ALA A 143 19.95 -14.31 14.34
CA ALA A 143 19.87 -14.88 13.00
C ALA A 143 20.07 -16.39 13.12
N VAL A 144 18.97 -17.15 13.04
CA VAL A 144 18.93 -18.59 13.22
C VAL A 144 19.97 -19.18 12.27
N LYS A 145 21.09 -19.64 12.83
CA LYS A 145 22.10 -20.42 12.10
C LYS A 145 21.33 -21.55 11.44
N ARG A 146 21.17 -21.48 10.12
CA ARG A 146 20.48 -22.53 9.36
C ARG A 146 21.24 -23.82 9.61
N SER A 147 20.64 -24.71 10.40
CA SER A 147 21.06 -26.10 10.47
C SER A 147 20.98 -26.63 9.05
N LYS A 148 22.14 -26.95 8.48
CA LYS A 148 22.27 -27.55 7.16
C LYS A 148 21.44 -28.83 7.16
N VAL A 149 20.26 -28.77 6.56
CA VAL A 149 19.45 -29.98 6.31
C VAL A 149 20.28 -30.80 5.33
N THR A 150 20.91 -31.84 5.88
CA THR A 150 21.67 -32.85 5.14
C THR A 150 20.69 -33.89 4.65
#